data_AF-A0A1F3BMZ0-F1
#
_entry.id   AF-A0A1F3BMZ0-F1
#
_cell.length_a   1.000
_cell.length_b   1.000
_cell.length_c   1.000
_cell.angle_alpha   90.00
_cell.angle_beta   90.00
_cell.angle_gamma   90.00
#
_symmetry.space_group_name_H-M   'P 1'
#
loop_
_entity.id
_entity.type
_entity.pdbx_description
1 polymer ?
#
loop_
_entity_poly.entity_id
_entity_poly.type
_entity_poly.pdbx_seq_one_letter_code
_entity_poly.pdbx_strand_id
1 'polypeptide(L)'
;MEEGVPLEGLISRPASLTFLPNLKYLDTTTEIDILAATLMKQLKLNSIFDAYYATAALIAVKAVTDHTIASTDEVFDKVTGITRIDP
;
A
#
# COMPACT_ATOMS: atom_id res chain seq x y z
N MET A 1 -11.95 21.74 -9.13
CA MET A 1 -10.69 21.27 -9.77
C MET A 1 -9.66 22.33 -9.51
N GLU A 2 -8.77 22.10 -8.54
CA GLU A 2 -8.00 23.16 -7.85
C GLU A 2 -6.49 23.11 -8.14
N GLU A 3 -6.02 22.20 -9.01
CA GLU A 3 -4.57 22.01 -9.28
C GLU A 3 -4.05 22.64 -10.59
N GLY A 4 -4.90 23.26 -11.42
CA GLY A 4 -4.46 23.91 -12.67
C GLY A 4 -3.89 22.96 -13.75
N VAL A 5 -4.03 21.64 -13.58
CA VAL A 5 -3.59 20.61 -14.53
C VAL A 5 -4.80 20.02 -15.27
N PRO A 6 -4.73 19.82 -16.60
CA PRO A 6 -5.78 19.11 -17.36
C PRO A 6 -6.00 17.68 -16.84
N LEU A 7 -7.23 17.16 -16.96
CA LEU A 7 -7.60 15.82 -16.52
C LEU A 7 -6.73 14.74 -17.16
N GLU A 8 -6.40 14.90 -18.44
CA GLU A 8 -5.52 14.01 -19.20
C GLU A 8 -4.12 13.98 -18.58
N GLY A 9 -3.64 15.14 -18.12
CA GLY A 9 -2.40 15.26 -17.38
C GLY A 9 -2.44 14.48 -16.05
N LEU A 10 -3.55 14.58 -15.31
CA LEU A 10 -3.74 13.84 -14.07
C LEU A 10 -3.81 12.32 -14.28
N ILE A 11 -4.41 11.84 -15.37
CA ILE A 11 -4.49 10.41 -15.72
C ILE A 11 -3.13 9.89 -16.21
N SER A 12 -2.40 10.69 -17.00
CA SER A 12 -1.12 10.27 -17.59
C SER A 12 -0.02 9.99 -16.56
N ARG A 13 -0.05 10.69 -15.42
CA ARG A 13 0.93 10.52 -14.32
C ARG A 13 0.91 9.14 -13.68
N PRO A 14 -0.21 8.65 -13.09
CA PRO A 14 -0.27 7.29 -12.55
C PRO A 14 -0.11 6.24 -13.64
N ALA A 15 -0.60 6.49 -14.87
CA ALA A 15 -0.35 5.59 -16.00
C ALA A 15 1.15 5.46 -16.30
N SER A 16 1.93 6.53 -16.20
CA SER A 16 3.39 6.47 -16.42
C SER A 16 4.09 5.57 -15.40
N LEU A 17 3.58 5.49 -14.17
CA LEU A 17 4.11 4.59 -13.14
C LEU A 17 3.95 3.13 -13.55
N THR A 18 2.89 2.78 -14.30
CA THR A 18 2.63 1.39 -14.71
C THR A 18 3.61 0.85 -15.73
N PHE A 19 4.40 1.72 -16.36
CA PHE A 19 5.45 1.35 -17.32
C PHE A 19 6.83 1.16 -16.68
N LEU A 20 6.98 1.37 -15.37
CA LEU A 20 8.28 1.20 -14.70
C LEU A 20 8.67 -0.30 -14.66
N PRO A 21 9.82 -0.71 -15.24
CA PRO A 21 10.17 -2.13 -15.42
C PRO A 21 10.44 -2.87 -14.10
N ASN A 22 10.76 -2.13 -13.04
CA ASN A 22 11.07 -2.68 -11.71
C ASN A 22 9.92 -2.49 -10.71
N LEU A 23 8.76 -2.02 -11.17
CA LEU A 23 7.58 -1.86 -10.33
C LEU A 23 6.55 -2.94 -10.68
N LYS A 24 6.17 -3.72 -9.68
CA LYS A 24 5.11 -4.72 -9.83
C LYS A 24 3.89 -4.27 -9.05
N TYR A 25 2.76 -4.20 -9.75
CA TYR A 25 1.46 -3.95 -9.13
C TYR A 25 0.91 -5.26 -8.58
N LEU A 26 0.35 -5.17 -7.39
CA LEU A 26 -0.21 -6.30 -6.68
C LEU A 26 -1.73 -6.14 -6.66
N ASP A 27 -2.42 -7.15 -7.19
CA ASP A 27 -3.87 -7.19 -7.13
C ASP A 27 -4.32 -7.41 -5.68
N THR A 28 -5.46 -6.82 -5.32
CA THR A 28 -6.15 -7.19 -4.09
C THR A 28 -6.86 -8.53 -4.28
N THR A 29 -6.91 -9.34 -3.23
CA THR A 29 -7.65 -10.60 -3.21
C THR A 29 -8.61 -10.61 -2.04
N THR A 30 -9.61 -11.49 -2.06
CA THR A 30 -10.55 -11.65 -0.93
C THR A 30 -9.82 -11.92 0.38
N GLU A 31 -8.72 -12.68 0.35
CA GLU A 31 -7.88 -12.92 1.52
C GLU A 31 -7.24 -11.62 2.02
N ILE A 32 -6.74 -10.77 1.12
CA ILE A 32 -6.21 -9.44 1.44
C ILE A 32 -7.30 -8.58 2.11
N ASP A 33 -8.52 -8.58 1.57
CA ASP A 33 -9.64 -7.78 2.09
C ASP A 33 -10.01 -8.20 3.53
N ILE A 34 -10.10 -9.50 3.77
CA ILE A 34 -10.43 -10.05 5.10
C ILE A 34 -9.32 -9.76 6.11
N LEU A 35 -8.05 -9.93 5.71
CA LEU A 35 -6.92 -9.62 6.58
C LEU A 35 -6.82 -8.12 6.88
N ALA A 36 -7.02 -7.25 5.88
CA ALA A 36 -7.01 -5.80 6.07
C ALA A 36 -8.07 -5.38 7.10
N ALA A 37 -9.30 -5.86 6.96
CA ALA A 37 -10.36 -5.61 7.94
C ALA A 37 -10.01 -6.11 9.35
N THR A 38 -9.31 -7.25 9.44
CA THR A 38 -8.84 -7.82 10.71
C THR A 38 -7.76 -6.94 11.36
N LEU A 39 -6.78 -6.48 10.57
CA LEU A 39 -5.70 -5.61 11.04
C LEU A 39 -6.23 -4.24 11.48
N MET A 40 -7.20 -3.67 10.78
CA MET A 40 -7.86 -2.42 11.22
C MET A 40 -8.40 -2.55 12.64
N LYS A 41 -9.08 -3.66 12.94
CA LYS A 41 -9.66 -3.89 14.26
C LYS A 41 -8.59 -4.14 15.33
N GLN A 42 -7.57 -4.93 15.01
CA GLN A 42 -6.54 -5.34 15.97
C GLN A 42 -5.56 -4.21 16.28
N LEU A 43 -5.10 -3.48 15.26
CA LEU A 43 -4.07 -2.45 15.36
C LEU A 43 -4.63 -1.03 15.39
N LYS A 44 -5.96 -0.89 15.33
CA LYS A 44 -6.67 0.40 15.28
C LYS A 44 -6.18 1.29 14.14
N LEU A 45 -5.91 0.69 12.98
CA LEU A 45 -5.66 1.44 11.75
C LEU A 45 -6.97 2.10 11.32
N ASN A 46 -6.95 3.42 11.16
CA ASN A 46 -8.15 4.20 10.85
C ASN A 46 -8.45 4.25 9.33
N SER A 47 -7.46 3.94 8.50
CA SER A 47 -7.55 3.90 7.04
C SER A 47 -7.57 2.45 6.56
N ILE A 48 -8.56 2.12 5.72
CA ILE A 48 -8.59 0.81 5.05
C ILE A 48 -7.42 0.64 4.07
N PHE A 49 -6.92 1.74 3.49
CA PHE A 49 -5.77 1.71 2.60
C PHE A 49 -4.48 1.35 3.35
N ASP A 50 -4.26 1.90 4.54
CA ASP A 50 -3.10 1.55 5.37
C ASP A 50 -3.16 0.07 5.75
N ALA A 51 -4.36 -0.43 6.06
CA ALA A 51 -4.55 -1.84 6.35
C ALA A 51 -4.30 -2.75 5.13
N TYR A 52 -4.65 -2.30 3.92
CA TYR A 52 -4.30 -3.00 2.68
C TYR A 52 -2.78 -3.06 2.48
N TYR A 53 -2.08 -1.94 2.62
CA TYR A 53 -0.63 -1.89 2.48
C TYR A 53 0.07 -2.75 3.53
N ALA A 54 -0.37 -2.68 4.78
CA ALA A 54 0.14 -3.52 5.86
C ALA A 54 -0.09 -5.02 5.58
N THR A 55 -1.27 -5.39 5.09
CA THR A 55 -1.59 -6.79 4.74
C THR A 55 -0.74 -7.31 3.59
N ALA A 56 -0.56 -6.49 2.56
CA ALA A 56 0.26 -6.84 1.40
C ALA A 56 1.73 -7.06 1.79
N ALA A 57 2.26 -6.23 2.69
CA ALA A 57 3.61 -6.37 3.23
C ALA A 57 3.78 -7.57 4.18
N LEU A 58 2.76 -7.90 4.98
CA LEU A 58 2.85 -8.97 5.99
C LEU A 58 2.80 -10.38 5.42
N ILE A 59 1.74 -10.71 4.66
CA ILE A 59 1.36 -12.13 4.51
C ILE A 59 0.89 -12.45 3.09
N ALA A 60 0.17 -11.55 2.44
CA ALA A 60 -0.75 -12.00 1.39
C ALA A 60 -0.13 -12.17 0.01
N VAL A 61 1.01 -11.52 -0.27
CA VAL A 61 1.62 -11.59 -1.58
C VAL A 61 2.93 -12.35 -1.48
N LYS A 62 2.97 -13.58 -2.01
CA LYS A 62 4.21 -14.40 -2.12
C LYS A 62 5.42 -13.66 -2.69
N ALA A 63 5.20 -12.55 -3.39
CA ALA A 63 6.24 -11.71 -3.97
C ALA A 63 6.94 -10.79 -2.95
N VAL A 64 6.33 -10.50 -1.79
CA VAL A 64 6.90 -9.64 -0.76
C VAL A 64 7.48 -10.53 0.33
N THR A 65 8.80 -10.66 0.35
CA THR A 65 9.52 -11.60 1.21
C THR A 65 10.39 -10.91 2.26
N ASP A 66 10.60 -9.60 2.10
CA ASP A 66 11.38 -8.74 2.98
C ASP A 66 10.50 -8.00 4.02
N HIS A 67 9.17 -8.13 3.90
CA HIS A 67 8.18 -7.51 4.78
C HIS A 67 8.44 -6.01 5.01
N THR A 68 8.93 -5.32 3.98
CA THR A 68 9.35 -3.93 4.07
C THR A 68 8.34 -3.01 3.38
N ILE A 69 8.04 -1.87 4.01
CA ILE A 69 7.21 -0.81 3.43
C ILE A 69 7.98 0.51 3.40
N ALA A 70 8.08 1.12 2.22
CA ALA A 70 8.61 2.47 2.07
C ALA A 70 7.45 3.47 2.26
N SER A 71 7.47 4.25 3.35
CA SER A 71 6.39 5.18 3.68
C SER A 71 6.86 6.25 4.65
N THR A 72 6.38 7.49 4.45
CA THR A 72 6.53 8.61 5.39
C THR A 72 5.55 8.54 6.56
N ASP A 73 4.57 7.61 6.52
CA ASP A 73 3.57 7.48 7.57
C ASP A 73 4.02 6.51 8.68
N GLU A 74 4.14 7.01 9.90
CA GLU A 74 4.55 6.27 11.10
C GLU A 74 3.51 5.24 11.58
N VAL A 75 2.29 5.22 11.03
CA VAL A 75 1.27 4.21 11.40
C VAL A 75 1.78 2.78 11.22
N PHE A 76 2.66 2.54 10.25
CA PHE A 76 3.22 1.22 9.97
C PHE A 76 4.22 0.74 11.03
N ASP A 77 4.78 1.64 11.85
CA ASP A 77 5.67 1.28 12.96
C ASP A 77 4.94 0.49 14.05
N LYS A 78 3.61 0.51 14.05
CA LYS A 78 2.75 -0.25 14.98
C LYS A 78 2.42 -1.65 14.45
N VAL A 79 2.79 -1.99 13.22
CA VAL A 79 2.45 -3.26 12.59
C VAL A 79 3.58 -4.25 12.82
N THR A 80 3.43 -5.10 13.83
CA THR A 80 4.39 -6.17 14.13
C THR A 80 4.64 -7.05 12.92
N GLY A 81 5.91 -7.24 12.55
CA GLY A 81 6.31 -8.08 11.43
C GLY A 81 6.57 -7.31 10.13
N ILE A 82 6.31 -5.99 10.09
CA ILE A 82 6.72 -5.10 9.00
C ILE A 82 7.92 -4.27 9.44
N THR A 83 8.82 -3.98 8.50
CA THR A 83 9.85 -2.94 8.65
C THR A 83 9.47 -1.72 7.80
N ARG A 84 9.28 -0.56 8.42
CA ARG A 84 9.09 0.70 7.69
C ARG A 84 10.46 1.31 7.36
N ILE A 85 10.60 1.79 6.12
CA ILE A 85 11.71 2.67 5.69
C ILE A 85 11.09 4.02 5.31
N ASP A 86 11.61 5.10 5.86
CA ASP A 86 11.24 6.46 5.49
C ASP A 86 12.04 6.91 4.25
N PRO A 87 11.40 7.16 3.09
CA PRO A 87 12.08 7.45 1.82
C PRO A 87 12.54 8.91 1.64
#